data_AF-A0A7V6NNY5-F1
#
_entry.id   AF-A0A7V6NNY5-F1
#
_cell.length_a   1.000
_cell.length_b   1.000
_cell.length_c   1.000
_cell.angle_alpha   90.00
_cell.angle_beta   90.00
_cell.angle_gamma   90.00
#
_symmetry.space_group_name_H-M   'P 1'
#
loop_
_entity.id
_entity.type
_entity.pdbx_description
1 polymer ?
#
loop_
_entity_poly.entity_id
_entity_poly.type
_entity_poly.pdbx_seq_one_letter_code
_entity_poly.pdbx_strand_id
1 'polypeptide(L)'
;NNPVIEDLYKKHGKELNFVGVIITNENVYLADKERSSNWTAKLAEYLGLDGVIISQEGFGNPDTDLIMNCKKIELKGIKTVIITDEYAGRDGSSQSLADADKLANATVTGGNANEVIVLPPMDKVIGHIENVDIIAGGFAGSLREDGSIMVEIQAITGATNEMGFNKMSAKGF
;
A
#
# COMPACT_ATOMS: atom_id res chain seq x y z
N ASN A 1 14.75 -6.00 5.51
CA ASN A 1 14.09 -4.72 5.17
C ASN A 1 12.63 -4.93 4.86
N ASN A 2 11.94 -5.71 5.69
CA ASN A 2 10.50 -5.81 5.69
C ASN A 2 10.11 -5.95 7.18
N PRO A 3 9.58 -4.88 7.80
CA PRO A 3 9.35 -4.85 9.25
C PRO A 3 8.32 -5.90 9.68
N VAL A 4 7.35 -6.22 8.83
CA VAL A 4 6.34 -7.27 9.10
C VAL A 4 7.02 -8.62 9.24
N ILE A 5 7.88 -9.01 8.29
CA ILE A 5 8.61 -10.28 8.34
C ILE A 5 9.54 -10.32 9.56
N GLU A 6 10.26 -9.23 9.83
CA GLU A 6 11.17 -9.13 10.98
C GLU A 6 10.41 -9.30 12.31
N ASP A 7 9.22 -8.72 12.45
CA ASP A 7 8.38 -8.88 13.64
C ASP A 7 7.73 -10.27 13.74
N LEU A 8 7.33 -10.87 12.62
CA LEU A 8 6.84 -12.25 12.59
C LEU A 8 7.92 -13.25 13.06
N TYR A 9 9.18 -13.06 12.64
CA TYR A 9 10.30 -13.87 13.12
C TYR A 9 10.54 -13.70 14.63
N LYS A 10 10.42 -12.49 15.18
CA LYS A 10 10.59 -12.27 16.63
C LYS A 10 9.55 -13.03 17.46
N LYS A 11 8.34 -13.21 16.92
CA LYS A 11 7.20 -13.90 17.54
C LYS A 11 7.12 -15.40 17.22
N HIS A 12 7.86 -15.86 16.21
CA HIS A 12 7.89 -17.26 15.79
C HIS A 12 8.29 -18.19 16.95
N GLY A 13 7.54 -19.29 17.11
CA GLY A 13 7.75 -20.30 18.16
C GLY A 13 7.41 -19.82 19.58
N LYS A 14 6.82 -18.63 19.72
CA LYS A 14 6.43 -18.04 21.02
C LYS A 14 4.94 -17.72 21.07
N GLU A 15 4.50 -16.82 20.19
CA GLU A 15 3.10 -16.36 20.10
C GLU A 15 2.41 -16.96 18.88
N LEU A 16 3.17 -17.20 17.81
CA LEU A 16 2.70 -17.74 16.54
C LEU A 16 3.77 -18.61 15.89
N ASN A 17 3.38 -19.40 14.90
CA ASN A 17 4.32 -20.10 14.02
C ASN A 17 4.35 -19.36 12.68
N PHE A 18 5.38 -18.56 12.45
CA PHE A 18 5.62 -18.01 11.12
C PHE A 18 6.02 -19.12 10.14
N VAL A 19 5.09 -19.54 9.27
CA VAL A 19 5.25 -20.68 8.36
C VAL A 19 6.09 -20.31 7.13
N GLY A 20 5.93 -19.09 6.60
CA GLY A 20 6.69 -18.63 5.45
C GLY A 20 6.07 -17.41 4.77
N VAL A 21 6.63 -17.07 3.60
CA VAL A 21 6.18 -15.96 2.75
C VAL A 21 5.64 -16.54 1.44
N ILE A 22 4.44 -16.13 1.05
CA ILE A 22 3.88 -16.41 -0.27
C ILE A 22 4.08 -15.16 -1.13
N ILE A 23 4.87 -15.28 -2.19
CA ILE A 23 5.09 -14.20 -3.15
C ILE A 23 4.11 -14.39 -4.30
N THR A 24 3.39 -13.33 -4.65
CA THR A 24 2.47 -13.28 -5.79
C THR A 24 2.81 -12.09 -6.67
N ASN A 25 2.56 -12.22 -7.97
CA ASN A 25 2.78 -11.15 -8.92
C ASN A 25 1.53 -10.26 -9.01
N GLU A 26 1.75 -8.96 -9.11
CA GLU A 26 0.70 -7.97 -9.37
C GLU A 26 0.67 -7.68 -10.86
N ASN A 27 -0.29 -8.31 -11.53
CA ASN A 27 -0.37 -8.26 -12.98
C ASN A 27 -1.28 -7.12 -13.42
N VAL A 28 -1.08 -6.62 -14.64
CA VAL A 28 -1.96 -5.59 -15.21
C VAL A 28 -3.31 -6.19 -15.64
N TYR A 29 -3.29 -7.39 -16.20
CA TYR A 29 -4.50 -8.01 -16.74
C TYR A 29 -5.27 -8.80 -15.69
N LEU A 30 -6.59 -8.56 -15.63
CA LEU A 30 -7.49 -9.20 -14.67
C LEU A 30 -7.38 -10.73 -14.65
N ALA A 31 -7.28 -11.37 -15.82
CA ALA A 31 -7.16 -12.84 -15.90
C ALA A 31 -5.88 -13.38 -15.22
N ASP A 32 -4.79 -12.61 -15.24
CA ASP A 32 -3.55 -13.00 -14.58
C ASP A 32 -3.59 -12.72 -13.08
N LYS A 33 -4.29 -11.64 -12.65
CA LYS A 33 -4.61 -11.39 -11.23
C LYS A 33 -5.44 -12.54 -10.65
N GLU A 34 -6.47 -12.97 -11.38
CA GLU A 34 -7.32 -14.10 -11.01
C GLU A 34 -6.53 -15.39 -10.86
N ARG A 35 -5.65 -15.69 -11.83
CA ARG A 35 -4.78 -16.87 -11.79
C ARG A 35 -3.83 -16.83 -10.59
N SER A 36 -3.16 -15.70 -10.37
CA SER A 36 -2.16 -15.55 -9.31
C SER A 36 -2.82 -15.69 -7.93
N SER A 37 -3.89 -14.96 -7.68
CA SER A 37 -4.64 -15.02 -6.41
C SER A 37 -5.30 -16.39 -6.16
N ASN A 38 -5.74 -17.12 -7.20
CA ASN A 38 -6.22 -18.50 -7.05
C ASN A 38 -5.11 -19.42 -6.52
N TRP A 39 -3.89 -19.29 -7.04
CA TRP A 39 -2.74 -20.07 -6.58
C TRP A 39 -2.30 -19.68 -5.17
N THR A 40 -2.28 -18.39 -4.84
CA THR A 40 -2.00 -17.89 -3.48
C THR A 40 -2.97 -18.47 -2.47
N ALA A 41 -4.29 -18.40 -2.73
CA ALA A 41 -5.31 -18.94 -1.81
C ALA A 41 -5.20 -20.47 -1.67
N LYS A 42 -4.96 -21.19 -2.77
CA LYS A 42 -4.74 -22.64 -2.73
C LYS A 42 -3.50 -23.03 -1.95
N LEU A 43 -2.41 -22.27 -2.08
CA LEU A 43 -1.17 -22.52 -1.34
C LEU A 43 -1.34 -22.23 0.15
N ALA A 44 -2.02 -21.14 0.52
CA ALA A 44 -2.34 -20.83 1.91
C ALA A 44 -3.17 -21.94 2.57
N GLU A 45 -4.20 -22.45 1.87
CA GLU A 45 -5.00 -23.60 2.32
C GLU A 45 -4.15 -24.87 2.45
N TYR A 46 -3.31 -25.16 1.45
CA TYR A 46 -2.45 -26.35 1.46
C TYR A 46 -1.45 -26.35 2.61
N LEU A 47 -0.91 -25.18 2.96
CA LEU A 47 -0.01 -25.01 4.10
C LEU A 47 -0.73 -25.05 5.46
N GLY A 48 -2.07 -25.05 5.48
CA GLY A 48 -2.87 -25.09 6.70
C GLY A 48 -2.70 -23.83 7.55
N LEU A 49 -2.59 -22.64 6.91
CA LEU A 49 -2.38 -21.39 7.62
C LEU A 49 -3.64 -20.96 8.40
N ASP A 50 -3.47 -20.54 9.65
CA ASP A 50 -4.56 -19.94 10.44
C ASP A 50 -4.83 -18.48 10.04
N GLY A 51 -3.78 -17.77 9.57
CA GLY A 51 -3.90 -16.40 9.12
C GLY A 51 -2.77 -15.93 8.21
N VAL A 52 -3.04 -14.85 7.47
CA VAL A 52 -2.15 -14.25 6.48
C VAL A 52 -2.16 -12.73 6.63
N ILE A 53 -0.97 -12.12 6.64
CA ILE A 53 -0.81 -10.67 6.49
C ILE A 53 -0.49 -10.41 5.02
N ILE A 54 -1.27 -9.55 4.37
CA ILE A 54 -1.15 -9.23 2.95
C ILE A 54 -0.67 -7.78 2.82
N SER A 55 0.45 -7.59 2.16
CA SER A 55 0.99 -6.28 1.76
C SER A 55 1.21 -6.28 0.25
N GLN A 56 1.08 -5.14 -0.40
CA GLN A 56 1.34 -4.98 -1.84
C GLN A 56 2.49 -4.01 -2.11
N GLU A 57 2.73 -3.71 -3.39
CA GLU A 57 3.52 -2.56 -3.78
C GLU A 57 2.77 -1.74 -4.83
N GLY A 58 2.58 -0.46 -4.53
CA GLY A 58 1.94 0.48 -5.45
C GLY A 58 0.45 0.63 -5.15
N PHE A 59 -0.30 1.18 -6.10
CA PHE A 59 -1.65 1.66 -5.84
C PHE A 59 -2.55 1.63 -7.08
N GLY A 60 -3.87 1.61 -6.85
CA GLY A 60 -4.88 1.64 -7.90
C GLY A 60 -5.06 0.28 -8.55
N ASN A 61 -4.22 -0.07 -9.55
CA ASN A 61 -4.34 -1.38 -10.20
C ASN A 61 -3.95 -2.56 -9.28
N PRO A 62 -2.87 -2.48 -8.48
CA PRO A 62 -2.54 -3.47 -7.45
C PRO A 62 -3.66 -3.69 -6.42
N ASP A 63 -4.47 -2.67 -6.09
CA ASP A 63 -5.53 -2.80 -5.09
C ASP A 63 -6.51 -3.95 -5.40
N THR A 64 -6.73 -4.23 -6.69
CA THR A 64 -7.51 -5.41 -7.12
C THR A 64 -6.82 -6.74 -6.75
N ASP A 65 -5.50 -6.85 -6.89
CA ASP A 65 -4.76 -8.04 -6.42
C ASP A 65 -4.86 -8.17 -4.90
N LEU A 66 -4.68 -7.08 -4.15
CA LEU A 66 -4.77 -7.02 -2.70
C LEU A 66 -6.12 -7.55 -2.20
N ILE A 67 -7.21 -6.97 -2.69
CA ILE A 67 -8.58 -7.33 -2.32
C ILE A 67 -8.92 -8.76 -2.80
N MET A 68 -8.48 -9.15 -3.99
CA MET A 68 -8.76 -10.48 -4.53
C MET A 68 -8.04 -11.58 -3.72
N ASN A 69 -6.80 -11.35 -3.30
CA ASN A 69 -6.09 -12.27 -2.40
C ASN A 69 -6.81 -12.37 -1.05
N CYS A 70 -7.13 -11.24 -0.41
CA CYS A 70 -7.88 -11.21 0.86
C CYS A 70 -9.18 -12.01 0.75
N LYS A 71 -10.03 -11.67 -0.22
CA LYS A 71 -11.33 -12.32 -0.44
C LYS A 71 -11.18 -13.83 -0.61
N LYS A 72 -10.29 -14.28 -1.50
CA LYS A 72 -10.14 -15.70 -1.81
C LYS A 72 -9.57 -16.50 -0.64
N ILE A 73 -8.66 -15.91 0.14
CA ILE A 73 -8.09 -16.54 1.34
C ILE A 73 -9.13 -16.62 2.47
N GLU A 74 -9.90 -15.56 2.73
CA GLU A 74 -11.00 -15.57 3.71
C GLU A 74 -12.09 -16.58 3.35
N LEU A 75 -12.41 -16.75 2.07
CA LEU A 75 -13.35 -17.77 1.59
C LEU A 75 -12.85 -19.21 1.83
N LYS A 76 -11.57 -19.41 2.15
CA LYS A 76 -11.01 -20.70 2.61
C LYS A 76 -11.03 -20.86 4.13
N GLY A 77 -11.59 -19.90 4.87
CA GLY A 77 -11.63 -19.92 6.33
C GLY A 77 -10.34 -19.45 7.00
N ILE A 78 -9.42 -18.86 6.25
CA ILE A 78 -8.12 -18.36 6.73
C ILE A 78 -8.24 -16.86 6.99
N LYS A 79 -7.83 -16.40 8.18
CA LYS A 79 -7.95 -14.97 8.53
C LYS A 79 -6.94 -14.11 7.81
N THR A 80 -7.35 -12.92 7.40
CA THR A 80 -6.51 -11.98 6.66
C THR A 80 -6.44 -10.63 7.36
N VAL A 81 -5.28 -10.00 7.29
CA VAL A 81 -5.09 -8.59 7.61
C VAL A 81 -4.38 -7.97 6.42
N ILE A 82 -4.95 -6.89 5.88
CA ILE A 82 -4.34 -6.10 4.82
C ILE A 82 -3.50 -4.98 5.43
N ILE A 83 -2.34 -4.71 4.84
CA ILE A 83 -1.52 -3.54 5.08
C ILE A 83 -1.39 -2.80 3.74
N THR A 84 -1.74 -1.52 3.70
CA THR A 84 -1.74 -0.68 2.48
C THR A 84 -1.59 0.79 2.86
N ASP A 85 -1.31 1.68 1.92
CA ASP A 85 -1.61 3.11 2.02
C ASP A 85 -2.96 3.41 1.34
N GLU A 86 -3.40 4.67 1.44
CA GLU A 86 -4.71 5.09 0.92
C GLU A 86 -4.56 6.23 -0.07
N TYR A 87 -5.40 6.24 -1.09
CA TYR A 87 -5.50 7.32 -2.07
C TYR A 87 -6.86 8.00 -1.92
N ALA A 88 -7.06 8.62 -0.75
CA ALA A 88 -8.34 9.16 -0.31
C ALA A 88 -8.59 10.63 -0.73
N GLY A 89 -7.80 11.16 -1.66
CA GLY A 89 -7.87 12.57 -2.08
C GLY A 89 -7.29 13.52 -1.04
N ARG A 90 -7.06 14.78 -1.42
CA ARG A 90 -6.33 15.78 -0.60
C ARG A 90 -7.04 16.17 0.70
N ASP A 91 -8.35 15.96 0.76
CA ASP A 91 -9.19 16.20 1.92
C ASP A 91 -9.59 14.92 2.64
N GLY A 92 -9.09 13.76 2.19
CA GLY A 92 -9.39 12.44 2.75
C GLY A 92 -10.83 11.97 2.51
N SER A 93 -11.58 12.61 1.61
CA SER A 93 -13.01 12.32 1.39
C SER A 93 -13.31 11.33 0.27
N SER A 94 -12.31 10.98 -0.54
CA SER A 94 -12.46 10.04 -1.65
C SER A 94 -12.39 8.60 -1.17
N GLN A 95 -12.88 7.68 -2.00
CA GLN A 95 -12.72 6.26 -1.75
C GLN A 95 -11.22 5.90 -1.67
N SER A 96 -10.77 5.34 -0.55
CA SER A 96 -9.35 5.10 -0.27
C SER A 96 -8.65 4.13 -1.23
N LEU A 97 -9.36 3.08 -1.68
CA LEU A 97 -8.82 2.03 -2.55
C LEU A 97 -9.66 1.88 -3.80
N ALA A 98 -9.04 1.52 -4.92
CA ALA A 98 -9.76 1.34 -6.18
C ALA A 98 -10.70 0.12 -6.18
N ASP A 99 -10.43 -0.89 -5.35
CA ASP A 99 -11.27 -2.07 -5.15
C ASP A 99 -11.59 -2.28 -3.66
N ALA A 100 -12.69 -2.97 -3.37
CA ALA A 100 -13.12 -3.27 -2.01
C ALA A 100 -14.01 -4.51 -1.94
N ASP A 101 -13.91 -5.25 -0.83
CA ASP A 101 -14.81 -6.36 -0.52
C ASP A 101 -15.15 -6.36 0.98
N LYS A 102 -16.36 -6.82 1.34
CA LYS A 102 -16.82 -6.87 2.73
C LYS A 102 -15.99 -7.83 3.60
N LEU A 103 -15.27 -8.77 2.97
CA LEU A 103 -14.34 -9.67 3.66
C LEU A 103 -13.03 -8.97 4.06
N ALA A 104 -12.65 -7.87 3.40
CA ALA A 104 -11.50 -7.04 3.75
C ALA A 104 -11.85 -6.09 4.92
N ASN A 105 -12.18 -6.68 6.08
CA ASN A 105 -12.66 -5.94 7.26
C ASN A 105 -11.57 -5.69 8.32
N ALA A 106 -10.34 -6.14 8.07
CA ALA A 106 -9.18 -5.91 8.91
C ALA A 106 -8.06 -5.30 8.06
N THR A 107 -7.97 -3.96 8.10
CA THR A 107 -7.03 -3.19 7.28
C THR A 107 -6.22 -2.25 8.16
N VAL A 108 -4.91 -2.24 7.95
CA VAL A 108 -3.97 -1.30 8.54
C VAL A 108 -3.51 -0.36 7.44
N THR A 109 -3.76 0.94 7.63
CA THR A 109 -3.37 1.98 6.68
C THR A 109 -2.05 2.64 7.10
N GLY A 110 -1.15 2.84 6.12
CA GLY A 110 0.05 3.67 6.23
C GLY A 110 -0.24 5.17 6.14
N GLY A 111 -1.49 5.56 5.89
CA GLY A 111 -1.94 6.95 5.75
C GLY A 111 -2.29 7.33 4.31
N ASN A 112 -2.83 8.53 4.14
CA ASN A 112 -3.29 9.06 2.87
C ASN A 112 -2.12 9.61 2.03
N ALA A 113 -1.90 9.03 0.85
CA ALA A 113 -0.86 9.39 -0.10
C ALA A 113 -1.16 10.67 -0.89
N ASN A 114 -2.41 11.16 -0.85
CA ASN A 114 -2.82 12.41 -1.47
C ASN A 114 -2.66 13.65 -0.56
N GLU A 115 -2.18 13.49 0.67
CA GLU A 115 -1.94 14.63 1.56
C GLU A 115 -0.94 15.62 0.93
N VAL A 116 -1.28 16.91 0.97
CA VAL A 116 -0.45 17.93 0.34
C VAL A 116 0.65 18.39 1.29
N ILE A 117 1.87 18.43 0.77
CA ILE A 117 3.06 18.97 1.43
C ILE A 117 3.61 20.16 0.66
N VAL A 118 4.37 21.01 1.35
CA VAL A 118 5.14 22.10 0.73
C VAL A 118 6.61 21.89 1.05
N LEU A 119 7.40 21.64 0.02
CA LEU A 119 8.85 21.62 0.09
C LEU A 119 9.39 23.05 -0.11
N PRO A 120 10.37 23.49 0.67
CA PRO A 120 10.98 24.80 0.49
C PRO A 120 11.73 24.87 -0.86
N PRO A 121 12.15 26.06 -1.32
CA PRO A 121 13.04 26.18 -2.47
C PRO A 121 14.32 25.35 -2.26
N MET A 122 14.74 24.62 -3.29
CA MET A 122 15.93 23.77 -3.24
C MET A 122 17.19 24.57 -3.54
N ASP A 123 18.22 24.43 -2.71
CA ASP A 123 19.54 25.05 -2.95
C ASP A 123 20.21 24.54 -4.24
N LYS A 124 19.88 23.30 -4.62
CA LYS A 124 20.42 22.63 -5.81
C LYS A 124 19.36 21.77 -6.47
N VAL A 125 19.19 21.97 -7.78
CA VAL A 125 18.29 21.18 -8.63
C VAL A 125 19.13 20.25 -9.52
N ILE A 126 18.73 18.99 -9.62
CA ILE A 126 19.32 18.01 -10.55
C ILE A 126 18.19 17.52 -11.46
N GLY A 127 18.33 17.76 -12.77
CA GLY A 127 17.31 17.44 -13.76
C GLY A 127 16.37 18.62 -14.06
N HIS A 128 15.14 18.28 -14.43
CA HIS A 128 14.12 19.20 -14.96
C HIS A 128 13.07 19.52 -13.90
N ILE A 129 13.16 20.68 -13.25
CA ILE A 129 12.26 21.08 -12.17
C ILE A 129 10.82 21.31 -12.65
N GLU A 130 10.65 21.71 -13.91
CA GLU A 130 9.37 21.92 -14.56
C GLU A 130 8.49 20.67 -14.60
N ASN A 131 9.08 19.47 -14.51
CA ASN A 131 8.32 18.23 -14.52
C ASN A 131 7.52 18.01 -13.22
N VAL A 132 7.82 18.75 -12.15
CA VAL A 132 7.11 18.70 -10.87
C VAL A 132 5.60 18.95 -11.05
N ASP A 133 5.20 19.72 -12.07
CA ASP A 133 3.79 20.03 -12.37
C ASP A 133 3.01 18.87 -13.01
N ILE A 134 3.70 17.82 -13.50
CA ILE A 134 3.09 16.75 -14.31
C ILE A 134 3.40 15.33 -13.82
N ILE A 135 4.29 15.15 -12.85
CA ILE A 135 4.55 13.85 -12.23
C ILE A 135 3.35 13.38 -11.39
N ALA A 136 3.33 12.09 -11.03
CA ALA A 136 2.39 11.58 -10.03
C ALA A 136 2.54 12.35 -8.70
N GLY A 137 1.42 12.81 -8.15
CA GLY A 137 1.35 13.71 -6.99
C GLY A 137 1.59 15.19 -7.30
N GLY A 138 2.07 15.51 -8.51
CA GLY A 138 2.18 16.87 -9.03
C GLY A 138 0.89 17.34 -9.69
N PHE A 139 0.78 18.65 -9.88
CA PHE A 139 -0.33 19.29 -10.59
C PHE A 139 0.11 20.66 -11.12
N ALA A 140 -0.67 21.23 -12.04
CA ALA A 140 -0.39 22.57 -12.57
C ALA A 140 -0.27 23.60 -11.42
N GLY A 141 0.88 24.28 -11.36
CA GLY A 141 1.21 25.20 -10.27
C GLY A 141 1.84 24.55 -9.04
N SER A 142 2.29 23.30 -9.14
CA SER A 142 3.07 22.66 -8.07
C SER A 142 4.39 23.38 -7.84
N LEU A 143 5.11 23.78 -8.90
CA LEU A 143 6.25 24.67 -8.80
C LEU A 143 5.77 26.14 -8.71
N ARG A 144 5.97 26.75 -7.54
CA ARG A 144 5.55 28.13 -7.28
C ARG A 144 6.60 29.15 -7.75
N GLU A 145 6.17 30.40 -7.92
CA GLU A 145 7.05 31.52 -8.33
C GLU A 145 8.21 31.78 -7.36
N ASP A 146 8.02 31.49 -6.06
CA ASP A 146 9.06 31.62 -5.04
C ASP A 146 10.05 30.43 -5.02
N GLY A 147 9.88 29.46 -5.92
CA GLY A 147 10.69 28.25 -6.03
C GLY A 147 10.28 27.12 -5.08
N SER A 148 9.28 27.32 -4.22
CA SER A 148 8.74 26.25 -3.37
C SER A 148 7.89 25.28 -4.19
N ILE A 149 7.78 24.03 -3.71
CA ILE A 149 7.07 22.96 -4.41
C ILE A 149 5.90 22.49 -3.55
N MET A 150 4.68 22.62 -4.06
CA MET A 150 3.45 22.11 -3.45
C MET A 150 2.96 20.88 -4.22
N VAL A 151 3.03 19.71 -3.59
CA VAL A 151 2.70 18.42 -4.21
C VAL A 151 2.02 17.52 -3.18
N GLU A 152 1.38 16.47 -3.65
CA GLU A 152 0.95 15.37 -2.79
C GLU A 152 2.18 14.57 -2.32
N ILE A 153 2.13 14.02 -1.10
CA ILE A 153 3.26 13.35 -0.46
C ILE A 153 3.79 12.16 -1.28
N GLN A 154 2.92 11.51 -2.08
CA GLN A 154 3.31 10.45 -3.02
C GLN A 154 4.39 10.87 -4.04
N ALA A 155 4.56 12.18 -4.31
CA ALA A 155 5.63 12.68 -5.17
C ALA A 155 7.03 12.36 -4.59
N ILE A 156 7.13 12.09 -3.29
CA ILE A 156 8.34 11.58 -2.64
C ILE A 156 8.26 10.05 -2.62
N THR A 157 9.05 9.40 -3.48
CA THR A 157 9.09 7.93 -3.57
C THR A 157 9.33 7.28 -2.20
N GLY A 158 8.43 6.40 -1.80
CA GLY A 158 8.51 5.67 -0.53
C GLY A 158 7.99 6.44 0.70
N ALA A 159 7.55 7.70 0.56
CA ALA A 159 7.01 8.47 1.68
C ALA A 159 5.69 7.91 2.24
N THR A 160 4.96 7.11 1.47
CA THR A 160 3.75 6.39 1.91
C THR A 160 3.95 4.88 1.86
N ASN A 161 5.19 4.39 2.06
CA ASN A 161 5.44 2.96 2.05
C ASN A 161 4.46 2.21 2.98
N GLU A 162 3.72 1.28 2.40
CA GLU A 162 2.63 0.54 3.03
C GLU A 162 3.09 -0.20 4.29
N MET A 163 4.35 -0.63 4.34
CA MET A 163 4.92 -1.34 5.48
C MET A 163 5.31 -0.41 6.65
N GLY A 164 5.03 0.89 6.58
CA GLY A 164 5.12 1.81 7.72
C GLY A 164 6.47 2.52 7.89
N PHE A 165 6.95 3.22 6.85
CA PHE A 165 8.20 4.00 6.92
C PHE A 165 8.01 5.52 7.10
N ASN A 166 6.80 5.95 7.44
CA ASN A 166 6.41 7.35 7.47
C ASN A 166 6.01 7.83 8.88
N LYS A 167 5.71 9.13 9.02
CA LYS A 167 5.36 9.77 10.30
C LYS A 167 3.85 10.03 10.44
N MET A 168 3.04 9.53 9.52
CA MET A 168 1.60 9.67 9.56
C MET A 168 1.02 8.75 10.64
N SER A 169 0.00 9.24 11.32
CA SER A 169 -0.73 8.50 12.35
C SER A 169 -2.11 9.10 12.46
N ALA A 170 -3.10 8.26 12.73
CA ALA A 170 -4.41 8.74 13.18
C ALA A 170 -4.24 9.45 14.54
N LYS A 171 -4.87 10.62 14.69
CA LYS A 171 -4.88 11.40 15.96
C LYS A 171 -6.24 11.39 16.66
N GLY A 172 -7.24 10.69 16.11
CA GLY A 172 -8.59 10.56 16.65
C GLY A 172 -9.44 9.57 15.83
N PHE A 173 -10.60 9.19 16.36
CA PHE A 173 -11.63 8.33 15.74
C PHE A 173 -13.02 8.88 16.04
#